data_AF-A0A3M7MS38-F1
#
_entry.id   AF-A0A3M7MS38-F1
#
_cell.length_a   1.000
_cell.length_b   1.000
_cell.length_c   1.000
_cell.angle_alpha   90.00
_cell.angle_beta   90.00
_cell.angle_gamma   90.00
#
_symmetry.space_group_name_H-M   'P 1'
#
loop_
_entity.id
_entity.type
_entity.pdbx_description
1 polymer ?
#
loop_
_entity_poly.entity_id
_entity_poly.type
_entity_poly.pdbx_seq_one_letter_code
_entity_poly.pdbx_strand_id
1 'polypeptide(L)'
;MASSSWRPPDARFSAIELTPQTPADARFSAIELAPLTPPEELDDFSWTTTAVYSSKSSRTGSAASEGGGITQSGPTPPQILASTARPSAISLPALGDMAQADEASPSWLDTAANTIVGSQGQPLSSGYIQMVVQALPSQRKGSHSRPIFQQMAELLQQESQEAPYITITHVVSSLLSMGDVPASPPATPNQLNTTDSYFDSQTIFTHAATAPIYHPPSQTSIESLPRMTGIVAAPASVNVSTLERYIPPTTGEEVLDFFTLSRKSYLVDRMTELSPKNGTLLLVYPTATGAATFANRYIGPVIEPFLRQFCLLNDLTMDAASRMGKLAAVWAMMSFEDMSSCLDKLCIDLAERAPVGREPRSGYSVIHRDKVEMVIDRMTWVQWFVEQESARLRQDMVDYQKAGGRISARGFDATPASLAREVIEGISASTEAAGGVGIELGVFVIRRSMI
;
A
#
# COMPACT_ATOMS: atom_id res chain seq x y z
N MET A 1 -16.36 77.97 -17.41
CA MET A 1 -17.82 77.93 -17.24
C MET A 1 -18.24 76.46 -17.17
N ALA A 2 -18.92 76.12 -16.07
CA ALA A 2 -19.75 74.94 -15.78
C ALA A 2 -19.19 73.51 -15.90
N SER A 3 -19.04 72.92 -14.72
CA SER A 3 -18.95 71.49 -14.38
C SER A 3 -20.37 70.92 -14.15
N SER A 4 -20.61 69.65 -14.51
CA SER A 4 -21.55 68.74 -13.82
C SER A 4 -21.20 67.29 -14.21
N SER A 5 -20.79 66.37 -13.33
CA SER A 5 -21.36 65.85 -12.09
C SER A 5 -22.75 65.22 -12.28
N TRP A 6 -22.78 63.90 -12.48
CA TRP A 6 -23.97 63.09 -12.24
C TRP A 6 -23.64 61.98 -11.24
N ARG A 7 -24.27 62.06 -10.08
CA ARG A 7 -24.32 61.06 -9.00
C ARG A 7 -25.67 60.33 -9.06
N PRO A 8 -25.78 59.12 -8.50
CA PRO A 8 -27.00 58.30 -8.52
C PRO A 8 -28.04 58.78 -7.49
N PRO A 9 -29.31 58.36 -7.60
CA PRO A 9 -30.33 58.68 -6.60
C PRO A 9 -30.33 57.68 -5.44
N ASP A 10 -30.20 58.21 -4.23
CA ASP A 10 -30.61 57.59 -2.96
C ASP A 10 -32.04 58.05 -2.60
N ALA A 11 -32.90 57.11 -2.22
CA ALA A 11 -34.04 57.32 -1.30
C ALA A 11 -34.43 55.94 -0.73
N ARG A 12 -33.96 55.49 0.44
CA ARG A 12 -34.30 55.81 1.85
C ARG A 12 -35.71 55.39 2.35
N PHE A 13 -35.67 54.39 3.24
CA PHE A 13 -36.53 54.05 4.41
C PHE A 13 -38.00 53.64 4.17
N SER A 14 -38.45 52.48 4.66
CA SER A 14 -38.72 52.27 6.10
C SER A 14 -38.67 50.81 6.55
N ALA A 15 -38.26 50.63 7.81
CA ALA A 15 -38.18 49.38 8.55
C ALA A 15 -39.56 48.83 8.94
N ILE A 16 -39.68 47.50 8.96
CA ILE A 16 -40.64 46.79 9.80
C ILE A 16 -39.86 45.75 10.59
N GLU A 17 -39.84 45.98 11.90
CA GLU A 17 -39.34 45.11 12.96
C GLU A 17 -40.47 44.18 13.37
N LEU A 18 -40.26 42.86 13.33
CA LEU A 18 -41.07 41.86 14.02
C LEU A 18 -40.16 40.78 14.60
N THR A 19 -40.20 40.68 15.92
CA THR A 19 -39.49 39.81 16.85
C THR A 19 -40.08 38.38 16.88
N PRO A 20 -39.47 37.42 17.63
CA PRO A 20 -39.33 36.02 17.22
C PRO A 20 -40.48 35.11 17.66
N GLN A 21 -40.67 34.00 16.94
CA GLN A 21 -41.49 32.88 17.39
C GLN A 21 -40.70 31.57 17.43
N THR A 22 -40.48 31.06 18.63
CA THR A 22 -40.46 29.62 18.96
C THR A 22 -41.92 29.16 19.15
N PRO A 23 -42.30 27.90 18.81
CA PRO A 23 -42.35 26.91 19.89
C PRO A 23 -42.17 25.41 19.51
N ALA A 24 -41.75 24.66 20.54
CA ALA A 24 -42.18 23.34 21.01
C ALA A 24 -42.00 22.05 20.17
N ASP A 25 -41.24 21.13 20.78
CA ASP A 25 -41.49 19.69 20.94
C ASP A 25 -41.91 18.83 19.73
N ALA A 26 -40.93 18.13 19.16
CA ALA A 26 -41.15 16.85 18.49
C ALA A 26 -40.07 15.83 18.90
N ARG A 27 -40.43 15.10 19.95
CA ARG A 27 -39.99 13.77 20.42
C ARG A 27 -38.93 13.06 19.57
N PHE A 28 -37.85 12.68 20.26
CA PHE A 28 -36.99 11.54 19.94
C PHE A 28 -37.83 10.34 19.50
N SER A 29 -37.74 9.94 18.23
CA SER A 29 -38.17 8.61 17.82
C SER A 29 -37.03 7.65 18.13
N ALA A 30 -37.36 6.69 18.98
CA ALA A 30 -36.49 5.62 19.43
C ALA A 30 -35.87 4.89 18.24
N ILE A 31 -34.56 4.69 18.32
CA ILE A 31 -33.87 3.64 17.58
C ILE A 31 -34.47 2.32 18.08
N GLU A 32 -35.25 1.68 17.23
CA GLU A 32 -35.77 0.34 17.47
C GLU A 32 -34.57 -0.62 17.46
N LEU A 33 -34.15 -0.99 18.68
CA LEU A 33 -33.16 -2.02 18.95
C LEU A 33 -33.67 -3.35 18.40
N ALA A 34 -33.11 -3.79 17.27
CA ALA A 34 -33.19 -5.19 16.89
C ALA A 34 -32.48 -6.03 17.97
N PRO A 35 -33.09 -7.10 18.50
CA PRO A 35 -32.49 -7.88 19.57
C PRO A 35 -31.20 -8.60 19.13
N LEU A 36 -30.22 -8.55 20.03
CA LEU A 36 -28.93 -9.25 19.98
C LEU A 36 -29.12 -10.74 20.34
N THR A 37 -29.74 -11.53 19.47
CA THR A 37 -29.58 -13.00 19.37
C THR A 37 -30.44 -13.52 18.22
N PRO A 38 -29.91 -14.36 17.32
CA PRO A 38 -30.76 -15.04 16.33
C PRO A 38 -31.73 -16.01 17.04
N PRO A 39 -32.97 -16.18 16.53
CA PRO A 39 -33.89 -17.17 17.07
C PRO A 39 -33.36 -18.60 16.84
N GLU A 40 -33.48 -19.44 17.85
CA GLU A 40 -33.27 -20.88 17.75
C GLU A 40 -34.38 -21.49 16.89
N GLU A 41 -34.09 -21.79 15.63
CA GLU A 41 -34.84 -22.78 14.86
C GLU A 41 -33.91 -23.95 14.54
N LEU A 42 -34.05 -24.99 15.36
CA LEU A 42 -33.54 -26.33 15.12
C LEU A 42 -34.28 -26.92 13.91
N ASP A 43 -33.62 -26.96 12.76
CA ASP A 43 -33.99 -27.87 11.68
C ASP A 43 -32.73 -28.64 11.23
N ASP A 44 -32.80 -29.96 11.38
CA ASP A 44 -31.70 -30.90 11.17
C ASP A 44 -31.21 -30.89 9.71
N PHE A 45 -30.05 -30.26 9.49
CA PHE A 45 -29.39 -30.28 8.18
C PHE A 45 -28.70 -31.63 7.93
N SER A 46 -29.34 -32.50 7.14
CA SER A 46 -28.79 -33.80 6.75
C SER A 46 -27.87 -33.71 5.53
N TRP A 47 -26.61 -34.14 5.71
CA TRP A 47 -25.59 -34.24 4.65
C TRP A 47 -25.78 -35.51 3.80
N THR A 48 -26.83 -35.58 2.97
CA THR A 48 -26.91 -36.60 1.92
C THR A 48 -27.22 -35.96 0.57
N THR A 49 -26.16 -35.57 -0.12
CA THR A 49 -26.21 -35.18 -1.54
C THR A 49 -26.32 -36.43 -2.41
N THR A 50 -27.51 -36.68 -2.94
CA THR A 50 -27.72 -37.61 -4.06
C THR A 50 -27.20 -36.94 -5.33
N ALA A 51 -25.99 -37.31 -5.75
CA ALA A 51 -25.44 -36.94 -7.05
C ALA A 51 -26.18 -37.71 -8.16
N VAL A 52 -26.99 -37.01 -8.96
CA VAL A 52 -27.53 -37.54 -10.21
C VAL A 52 -26.46 -37.38 -11.29
N TYR A 53 -25.88 -38.52 -11.68
CA TYR A 53 -25.00 -38.65 -12.84
C TYR A 53 -25.80 -38.52 -14.14
N SER A 54 -25.28 -37.76 -15.11
CA SER A 54 -25.53 -38.01 -16.52
C SER A 54 -24.20 -38.24 -17.22
N SER A 55 -23.90 -39.51 -17.42
CA SER A 55 -22.77 -40.02 -18.18
C SER A 55 -22.99 -39.85 -19.68
N LYS A 56 -21.95 -39.42 -20.41
CA LYS A 56 -21.61 -40.04 -21.69
C LYS A 56 -20.09 -40.04 -21.88
N SER A 57 -19.56 -41.26 -21.93
CA SER A 57 -18.16 -41.62 -22.08
C SER A 57 -17.76 -41.64 -23.55
N SER A 58 -16.50 -41.35 -23.83
CA SER A 58 -15.72 -42.15 -24.79
C SER A 58 -14.25 -42.17 -24.38
N ARG A 59 -13.80 -43.37 -23.99
CA ARG A 59 -12.40 -43.76 -23.76
C ARG A 59 -11.77 -44.19 -25.08
N THR A 60 -10.48 -43.92 -25.24
CA THR A 60 -9.43 -44.80 -25.83
C THR A 60 -8.11 -44.02 -25.67
N GLY A 61 -6.97 -44.55 -25.22
CA GLY A 61 -6.52 -45.89 -24.92
C GLY A 61 -5.00 -45.91 -25.14
N SER A 62 -4.25 -46.12 -24.06
CA SER A 62 -2.85 -46.56 -23.85
C SER A 62 -1.85 -46.68 -25.02
N ALA A 63 -0.57 -46.36 -24.78
CA ALA A 63 0.45 -47.35 -24.37
C ALA A 63 1.90 -46.82 -24.48
N ALA A 64 2.77 -47.40 -23.66
CA ALA A 64 4.18 -47.09 -23.42
C ALA A 64 5.18 -47.83 -24.35
N SER A 65 6.44 -47.40 -24.35
CA SER A 65 7.69 -48.16 -24.61
C SER A 65 8.87 -47.19 -24.42
N GLU A 66 9.79 -47.32 -23.45
CA GLU A 66 10.94 -48.23 -23.31
C GLU A 66 12.10 -48.07 -24.34
N GLY A 67 13.33 -48.00 -23.79
CA GLY A 67 14.64 -48.19 -24.46
C GLY A 67 15.37 -46.87 -24.80
N GLY A 68 16.65 -46.63 -24.53
CA GLY A 68 17.80 -47.40 -24.06
C GLY A 68 19.03 -46.47 -24.18
N GLY A 69 20.06 -46.63 -23.35
CA GLY A 69 21.21 -45.71 -23.25
C GLY A 69 22.24 -45.83 -24.39
N ILE A 70 23.26 -44.96 -24.35
CA ILE A 70 24.70 -45.24 -24.57
C ILE A 70 25.53 -43.94 -24.39
N THR A 71 26.66 -44.11 -23.72
CA THR A 71 27.81 -43.22 -23.46
C THR A 71 28.69 -42.92 -24.69
N GLN A 72 29.40 -41.76 -24.70
CA GLN A 72 30.81 -41.54 -25.14
C GLN A 72 31.12 -40.02 -25.22
N SER A 73 31.97 -39.43 -24.36
CA SER A 73 33.44 -39.20 -24.44
C SER A 73 33.92 -38.17 -25.49
N GLY A 74 34.72 -37.17 -25.04
CA GLY A 74 35.20 -35.95 -25.75
C GLY A 74 36.19 -36.18 -26.92
N PRO A 75 36.89 -35.13 -27.43
CA PRO A 75 37.95 -34.43 -26.65
C PRO A 75 38.19 -32.91 -26.95
N THR A 76 38.96 -32.24 -26.08
CA THR A 76 39.77 -30.98 -26.22
C THR A 76 41.05 -31.25 -27.07
N PRO A 77 42.02 -30.34 -27.41
CA PRO A 77 42.37 -28.93 -27.02
C PRO A 77 42.80 -28.06 -28.28
N PRO A 78 43.70 -27.02 -28.30
CA PRO A 78 44.50 -26.33 -27.27
C PRO A 78 44.63 -24.79 -27.30
N GLN A 79 45.28 -24.29 -26.25
CA GLN A 79 45.72 -22.93 -25.93
C GLN A 79 46.85 -22.40 -26.84
N ILE A 80 46.92 -21.08 -27.03
CA ILE A 80 48.16 -20.34 -27.36
C ILE A 80 48.27 -19.08 -26.50
N LEU A 81 49.38 -19.00 -25.75
CA LEU A 81 49.94 -17.81 -25.10
C LEU A 81 50.99 -17.19 -26.03
N ALA A 82 51.00 -15.87 -26.21
CA ALA A 82 52.23 -15.11 -26.44
C ALA A 82 52.04 -13.60 -26.22
N SER A 83 52.88 -13.05 -25.34
CA SER A 83 53.09 -11.63 -25.07
C SER A 83 53.90 -10.93 -26.16
N THR A 84 53.65 -9.63 -26.38
CA THR A 84 54.69 -8.65 -26.77
C THR A 84 54.34 -7.27 -26.20
N ALA A 85 55.35 -6.53 -25.75
CA ALA A 85 55.27 -5.37 -24.88
C ALA A 85 55.50 -4.00 -25.57
N ARG A 86 54.79 -2.97 -25.04
CA ARG A 86 55.13 -1.51 -24.87
C ARG A 86 55.29 -0.58 -26.10
N PRO A 87 55.29 0.78 -25.93
CA PRO A 87 54.77 1.68 -24.88
C PRO A 87 53.90 2.86 -25.45
N SER A 88 52.98 3.50 -24.71
CA SER A 88 53.23 4.78 -24.00
C SER A 88 51.97 5.28 -23.27
N ALA A 89 52.23 5.96 -22.14
CA ALA A 89 51.33 6.35 -21.07
C ALA A 89 50.39 7.53 -21.38
N ILE A 90 49.15 7.44 -20.89
CA ILE A 90 48.32 8.59 -20.47
C ILE A 90 47.75 8.23 -19.10
N SER A 91 48.24 8.88 -18.06
CA SER A 91 47.79 8.68 -16.67
C SER A 91 46.51 9.48 -16.43
N LEU A 92 45.41 8.79 -16.12
CA LEU A 92 44.20 9.39 -15.57
C LEU A 92 44.32 9.43 -14.02
N PRO A 93 43.79 10.46 -13.35
CA PRO A 93 43.88 10.59 -11.89
C PRO A 93 43.22 9.39 -11.20
N ALA A 94 43.88 8.90 -10.16
CA ALA A 94 43.46 7.75 -9.38
C ALA A 94 42.00 7.93 -8.91
N LEU A 95 41.16 6.95 -9.24
CA LEU A 95 39.86 6.77 -8.63
C LEU A 95 40.12 6.60 -7.13
N GLY A 96 39.74 7.61 -6.35
CA GLY A 96 39.82 7.56 -4.90
C GLY A 96 39.06 6.34 -4.42
N ASP A 97 39.79 5.43 -3.82
CA ASP A 97 39.31 4.27 -3.11
C ASP A 97 38.52 4.76 -1.89
N MET A 98 37.20 4.99 -2.06
CA MET A 98 36.26 5.21 -0.95
C MET A 98 35.77 3.86 -0.38
N ALA A 99 36.63 2.86 -0.32
CA ALA A 99 36.41 1.67 0.49
C ALA A 99 37.09 1.84 1.86
N GLN A 100 36.67 2.85 2.63
CA GLN A 100 37.01 2.91 4.05
C GLN A 100 35.88 3.55 4.87
N ALA A 101 35.41 2.74 5.82
CA ALA A 101 34.50 3.05 6.93
C ALA A 101 33.01 3.17 6.57
N ASP A 102 32.39 2.06 6.18
CA ASP A 102 31.04 1.78 6.67
C ASP A 102 31.20 1.13 8.05
N GLU A 103 31.50 1.95 9.08
CA GLU A 103 31.08 1.58 10.43
C GLU A 103 29.58 1.41 10.33
N ALA A 104 29.10 0.16 10.30
CA ALA A 104 27.73 -0.19 9.98
C ALA A 104 26.76 0.60 10.86
N SER A 105 26.32 1.75 10.36
CA SER A 105 25.26 2.52 10.98
C SER A 105 24.07 1.57 11.07
N PRO A 106 23.43 1.46 12.24
CA PRO A 106 22.28 0.58 12.39
C PRO A 106 21.28 0.91 11.27
N SER A 107 20.69 -0.12 10.64
CA SER A 107 19.74 0.14 9.57
C SER A 107 18.63 1.06 10.13
N TRP A 108 18.10 1.96 9.30
CA TRP A 108 17.03 2.88 9.73
C TRP A 108 15.87 2.11 10.38
N LEU A 109 15.62 0.89 9.90
CA LEU A 109 14.61 -0.02 10.41
C LEU A 109 14.96 -0.54 11.80
N ASP A 110 16.22 -0.87 12.08
CA ASP A 110 16.67 -1.22 13.43
C ASP A 110 16.44 -0.05 14.39
N THR A 111 16.76 1.18 13.96
CA THR A 111 16.56 2.38 14.79
C THR A 111 15.08 2.63 15.08
N ALA A 112 14.22 2.55 14.07
CA ALA A 112 12.77 2.70 14.22
C ALA A 112 12.17 1.58 15.07
N ALA A 113 12.57 0.32 14.84
CA ALA A 113 12.08 -0.83 15.57
C ALA A 113 12.52 -0.81 17.04
N ASN A 114 13.77 -0.48 17.33
CA ASN A 114 14.26 -0.27 18.69
C ASN A 114 13.50 0.85 19.40
N THR A 115 13.14 1.92 18.68
CA THR A 115 12.30 3.00 19.23
C THR A 115 10.90 2.50 19.58
N ILE A 116 10.29 1.67 18.73
CA ILE A 116 8.98 1.06 18.98
C ILE A 116 9.03 0.17 20.21
N VAL A 117 9.97 -0.78 20.26
CA VAL A 117 10.18 -1.70 21.38
C VAL A 117 10.42 -0.91 22.67
N GLY A 118 11.39 0.01 22.67
CA GLY A 118 11.74 0.80 23.86
C GLY A 118 10.63 1.70 24.36
N SER A 119 9.66 2.05 23.50
CA SER A 119 8.50 2.85 23.89
C SER A 119 7.39 2.05 24.59
N GLN A 120 7.41 0.72 24.51
CA GLN A 120 6.52 -0.17 25.26
C GLN A 120 7.02 -0.29 26.71
N GLY A 121 6.91 0.81 27.48
CA GLY A 121 7.48 0.96 28.82
C GLY A 121 6.93 0.05 29.95
N GLN A 122 6.25 -1.04 29.60
CA GLN A 122 5.93 -2.14 30.52
C GLN A 122 6.23 -3.44 29.79
N PRO A 123 6.81 -4.46 30.45
CA PRO A 123 6.76 -5.81 29.89
C PRO A 123 5.28 -6.07 29.60
N LEU A 124 4.98 -6.46 28.36
CA LEU A 124 3.63 -6.75 27.88
C LEU A 124 2.95 -7.74 28.82
N SER A 125 2.33 -7.22 29.88
CA SER A 125 1.90 -8.02 31.04
C SER A 125 0.76 -8.97 30.70
N SER A 126 0.20 -8.84 29.48
CA SER A 126 -0.82 -9.70 28.93
C SER A 126 -0.28 -10.89 28.12
N GLY A 127 1.04 -11.00 27.87
CA GLY A 127 1.61 -12.07 27.05
C GLY A 127 1.05 -12.11 25.62
N TYR A 128 0.42 -11.03 25.16
CA TYR A 128 -0.32 -10.94 23.89
C TYR A 128 -0.08 -9.59 23.22
N ILE A 129 0.27 -9.62 21.93
CA ILE A 129 0.52 -8.46 21.07
C ILE A 129 -0.42 -8.52 19.87
N GLN A 130 -1.19 -7.46 19.67
CA GLN A 130 -1.96 -7.28 18.44
C GLN A 130 -1.21 -6.35 17.49
N MET A 131 -0.89 -6.88 16.31
CA MET A 131 -0.21 -6.18 15.24
C MET A 131 -1.12 -6.00 14.02
N VAL A 132 -1.08 -4.83 13.40
CA VAL A 132 -1.75 -4.55 12.12
C VAL A 132 -0.71 -4.16 11.08
N VAL A 133 -0.77 -4.74 9.89
CA VAL A 133 0.21 -4.51 8.81
C VAL A 133 -0.53 -4.10 7.57
N GLN A 134 -0.22 -2.92 7.04
CA GLN A 134 -0.79 -2.42 5.80
C GLN A 134 0.31 -1.90 4.88
N ALA A 135 0.44 -2.49 3.71
CA ALA A 135 1.30 -1.99 2.64
C ALA A 135 0.46 -1.56 1.44
N LEU A 136 0.81 -0.41 0.85
CA LEU A 136 0.14 0.20 -0.28
C LEU A 136 1.17 0.54 -1.39
N PRO A 137 1.21 -0.20 -2.52
CA PRO A 137 0.42 -1.41 -2.85
C PRO A 137 0.73 -2.63 -1.96
N SER A 138 -0.10 -3.67 -2.06
CA SER A 138 0.05 -4.86 -1.21
C SER A 138 1.30 -5.66 -1.58
N GLN A 139 2.12 -6.02 -0.58
CA GLN A 139 3.31 -6.83 -0.81
C GLN A 139 2.91 -8.28 -1.11
N ARG A 140 3.27 -8.79 -2.30
CA ARG A 140 3.14 -10.23 -2.57
C ARG A 140 4.28 -11.01 -1.93
N LYS A 141 4.00 -12.28 -1.60
CA LYS A 141 5.00 -13.25 -1.17
C LYS A 141 6.04 -13.43 -2.28
N GLY A 142 7.31 -13.10 -2.03
CA GLY A 142 8.40 -13.33 -2.99
C GLY A 142 9.42 -12.20 -3.15
N SER A 143 9.25 -11.05 -2.48
CA SER A 143 10.34 -10.06 -2.43
C SER A 143 11.58 -10.69 -1.79
N HIS A 144 12.76 -10.44 -2.38
CA HIS A 144 14.04 -10.87 -1.82
C HIS A 144 14.41 -10.13 -0.52
N SER A 145 13.65 -9.09 -0.16
CA SER A 145 13.80 -8.37 1.11
C SER A 145 12.87 -8.94 2.17
N ARG A 146 13.39 -9.03 3.40
CA ARG A 146 12.62 -9.46 4.56
C ARG A 146 11.56 -8.40 4.89
N PRO A 147 10.26 -8.74 5.00
CA PRO A 147 9.23 -7.77 5.33
C PRO A 147 9.43 -7.11 6.70
N ILE A 148 9.10 -5.82 6.81
CA ILE A 148 9.20 -5.03 8.05
C ILE A 148 8.47 -5.72 9.21
N PHE A 149 7.25 -6.22 8.97
CA PHE A 149 6.46 -6.83 10.04
C PHE A 149 7.13 -8.06 10.65
N GLN A 150 7.89 -8.82 9.85
CA GLN A 150 8.61 -9.99 10.34
C GLN A 150 9.79 -9.57 11.23
N GLN A 151 10.47 -8.48 10.89
CA GLN A 151 11.50 -7.89 11.76
C GLN A 151 10.93 -7.36 13.07
N MET A 152 9.81 -6.65 13.00
CA MET A 152 9.10 -6.19 14.19
C MET A 152 8.66 -7.34 15.09
N ALA A 153 8.06 -8.40 14.54
CA ALA A 153 7.61 -9.55 15.32
C ALA A 153 8.77 -10.25 16.04
N GLU A 154 9.90 -10.47 15.35
CA GLU A 154 11.08 -11.09 15.96
C GLU A 154 11.69 -10.22 17.05
N LEU A 155 11.80 -8.89 16.86
CA LEU A 155 12.31 -7.97 17.89
C LEU A 155 11.39 -7.92 19.11
N LEU A 156 10.07 -7.93 18.91
CA LEU A 156 9.11 -7.98 20.00
C LEU A 156 9.19 -9.29 20.79
N GLN A 157 9.46 -10.42 20.12
CA GLN A 157 9.68 -11.70 20.79
C GLN A 157 10.99 -11.71 21.60
N GLN A 158 12.07 -11.10 21.09
CA GLN A 158 13.37 -11.05 21.77
C GLN A 158 13.36 -10.21 23.04
N GLU A 159 12.60 -9.12 23.04
CA GLU A 159 12.58 -8.14 24.13
C GLU A 159 11.55 -8.47 25.22
N SER A 160 10.70 -9.46 24.95
CA SER A 160 9.71 -9.94 25.91
C SER A 160 10.33 -10.97 26.86
N GLN A 161 10.06 -10.84 28.17
CA GLN A 161 10.53 -11.79 29.18
C GLN A 161 9.89 -13.18 29.04
N GLU A 162 8.68 -13.25 28.49
CA GLU A 162 7.97 -14.46 28.10
C GLU A 162 7.68 -14.39 26.60
N ALA A 163 7.70 -15.52 25.89
CA ALA A 163 7.40 -15.55 24.45
C ALA A 163 5.94 -15.09 24.21
N PRO A 164 5.71 -13.89 23.66
CA PRO A 164 4.37 -13.35 23.55
C PRO A 164 3.63 -14.02 22.39
N TYR A 165 2.31 -14.18 22.55
CA TYR A 165 1.42 -14.49 21.45
C TYR A 165 1.22 -13.24 20.59
N ILE A 166 1.62 -13.28 19.33
CA ILE A 166 1.50 -12.17 18.39
C ILE A 166 0.43 -12.51 17.36
N THR A 167 -0.63 -11.71 17.32
CA THR A 167 -1.61 -11.77 16.23
C THR A 167 -1.31 -10.66 15.23
N ILE A 168 -1.11 -11.02 13.97
CA ILE A 168 -0.81 -10.09 12.87
C ILE A 168 -1.99 -10.06 11.90
N THR A 169 -2.68 -8.92 11.83
CA THR A 169 -3.73 -8.67 10.86
C THR A 169 -3.15 -7.95 9.65
N HIS A 170 -3.07 -8.66 8.52
CA HIS A 170 -2.68 -8.10 7.23
C HIS A 170 -3.88 -7.40 6.59
N VAL A 171 -3.76 -6.09 6.43
CA VAL A 171 -4.75 -5.26 5.74
C VAL A 171 -4.50 -5.33 4.25
N VAL A 172 -5.45 -5.94 3.55
CA VAL A 172 -5.42 -6.10 2.11
C VAL A 172 -6.50 -5.24 1.46
N SER A 173 -6.26 -4.81 0.23
CA SER A 173 -7.26 -4.11 -0.56
C SER A 173 -8.42 -5.04 -0.92
N SER A 174 -9.66 -4.53 -0.91
CA SER A 174 -10.89 -5.30 -1.17
C SER A 174 -10.99 -5.94 -2.57
N LEU A 175 -10.05 -5.65 -3.48
CA LEU A 175 -9.99 -6.18 -4.84
C LEU A 175 -9.04 -7.39 -5.02
N LEU A 176 -8.44 -7.92 -3.94
CA LEU A 176 -7.42 -8.99 -4.03
C LEU A 176 -8.00 -10.42 -4.08
N SER A 177 -7.23 -11.31 -4.72
CA SER A 177 -7.52 -12.75 -4.86
C SER A 177 -7.02 -13.52 -3.62
N MET A 178 -7.68 -14.62 -3.23
CA MET A 178 -7.34 -15.39 -2.01
C MET A 178 -5.88 -15.86 -1.91
N GLY A 179 -5.11 -15.87 -3.02
CA GLY A 179 -3.68 -16.22 -3.01
C GLY A 179 -2.76 -15.20 -2.32
N ASP A 180 -3.21 -13.95 -2.17
CA ASP A 180 -2.45 -12.87 -1.51
C ASP A 180 -2.65 -12.87 0.02
N VAL A 181 -3.54 -13.72 0.54
CA VAL A 181 -3.75 -13.91 1.98
C VAL A 181 -2.57 -14.71 2.57
N PRO A 182 -2.00 -14.32 3.73
CA PRO A 182 -1.03 -15.13 4.44
C PRO A 182 -1.58 -16.55 4.62
N ALA A 183 -0.76 -17.58 4.33
CA ALA A 183 -1.22 -18.93 4.57
C ALA A 183 -1.38 -19.09 6.09
N SER A 184 -2.55 -19.54 6.54
CA SER A 184 -2.70 -20.00 7.92
C SER A 184 -1.66 -21.09 8.19
N PRO A 185 -1.21 -21.28 9.44
CA PRO A 185 -0.40 -22.45 9.79
C PRO A 185 -1.08 -23.73 9.28
N PRO A 186 -0.32 -24.74 8.83
CA PRO A 186 -0.90 -25.97 8.31
C PRO A 186 -1.84 -26.60 9.35
N ALA A 187 -3.03 -27.02 8.90
CA ALA A 187 -4.05 -27.65 9.76
C ALA A 187 -3.63 -29.04 10.30
N THR A 188 -2.45 -29.54 9.92
CA THR A 188 -1.94 -30.85 10.31
C THR A 188 -0.46 -30.74 10.69
N PRO A 189 -0.09 -31.07 11.95
CA PRO A 189 1.29 -30.99 12.40
C PRO A 189 2.14 -32.07 11.73
N ASN A 190 3.19 -31.68 11.01
CA ASN A 190 4.26 -32.61 10.67
C ASN A 190 5.09 -32.86 11.94
N GLN A 191 4.67 -33.87 12.71
CA GLN A 191 5.45 -34.42 13.81
C GLN A 191 6.70 -35.12 13.27
N LEU A 192 7.79 -34.37 13.07
CA LEU A 192 9.11 -35.00 12.90
C LEU A 192 10.07 -34.75 14.06
N ASN A 193 9.78 -33.82 14.98
CA ASN A 193 10.59 -33.56 16.17
C ASN A 193 9.76 -33.70 17.44
N THR A 194 9.91 -34.82 18.14
CA THR A 194 9.06 -35.24 19.26
C THR A 194 9.45 -34.63 20.62
N THR A 195 10.15 -33.49 20.64
CA THR A 195 10.69 -32.90 21.87
C THR A 195 10.26 -31.45 22.15
N ASP A 196 9.61 -30.76 21.22
CA ASP A 196 9.04 -29.42 21.47
C ASP A 196 7.51 -29.49 21.44
N SER A 197 6.88 -28.93 22.47
CA SER A 197 5.43 -28.82 22.55
C SER A 197 4.93 -27.93 21.40
N TYR A 198 4.04 -28.47 20.56
CA TYR A 198 3.47 -27.82 19.37
C TYR A 198 2.86 -26.42 19.63
N PHE A 199 2.35 -26.19 20.84
CA PHE A 199 1.78 -24.90 21.27
C PHE A 199 2.82 -23.92 21.82
N ASP A 200 3.98 -24.41 22.27
CA ASP A 200 5.07 -23.58 22.80
C ASP A 200 5.94 -23.01 21.67
N SER A 201 5.95 -23.65 20.49
CA SER A 201 6.75 -23.21 19.33
C SER A 201 6.04 -22.20 18.42
N GLN A 202 4.70 -22.13 18.44
CA GLN A 202 3.91 -21.34 17.48
C GLN A 202 3.23 -20.16 18.18
N THR A 203 3.97 -19.09 18.41
CA THR A 203 3.42 -17.90 19.08
C THR A 203 2.94 -16.81 18.12
N ILE A 204 3.05 -16.98 16.80
CA ILE A 204 2.62 -16.00 15.79
C ILE A 204 1.41 -16.53 15.01
N PHE A 205 0.32 -15.75 15.00
CA PHE A 205 -0.91 -16.02 14.26
C PHE A 205 -1.17 -14.91 13.25
N THR A 206 -1.40 -15.26 11.98
CA THR A 206 -1.64 -14.28 10.92
C THR A 206 -3.06 -14.39 10.37
N HIS A 207 -3.76 -13.27 10.23
CA HIS A 207 -5.07 -13.18 9.58
C HIS A 207 -5.06 -12.06 8.53
N ALA A 208 -6.05 -12.05 7.64
CA ALA A 208 -6.24 -10.96 6.70
C ALA A 208 -7.57 -10.25 6.96
N ALA A 209 -7.55 -8.93 6.80
CA ALA A 209 -8.74 -8.08 6.85
C ALA A 209 -8.75 -7.16 5.62
N THR A 210 -9.92 -6.86 5.10
CA THR A 210 -10.05 -5.98 3.93
C THR A 210 -10.28 -4.54 4.36
N ALA A 211 -9.56 -3.59 3.75
CA ALA A 211 -9.86 -2.16 3.84
C ALA A 211 -10.42 -1.63 2.50
N PRO A 212 -11.29 -0.61 2.53
CA PRO A 212 -11.80 0.03 1.33
C PRO A 212 -10.69 0.78 0.60
N ILE A 213 -10.78 0.85 -0.73
CA ILE A 213 -9.94 1.75 -1.53
C ILE A 213 -10.57 3.15 -1.46
N TYR A 214 -9.96 4.05 -0.70
CA TYR A 214 -10.54 5.38 -0.48
C TYR A 214 -10.55 6.29 -1.72
N HIS A 215 -9.54 6.13 -2.58
CA HIS A 215 -9.36 6.92 -3.80
C HIS A 215 -9.23 5.99 -5.00
N PRO A 216 -10.34 5.34 -5.46
CA PRO A 216 -10.28 4.51 -6.65
C PRO A 216 -9.94 5.37 -7.87
N PRO A 217 -9.16 4.84 -8.83
CA PRO A 217 -8.82 5.59 -10.04
C PRO A 217 -10.01 5.85 -10.97
N SER A 218 -11.11 5.08 -10.83
CA SER A 218 -12.35 5.25 -11.57
C SER A 218 -13.47 5.75 -10.65
N GLN A 219 -14.08 6.89 -10.98
CA GLN A 219 -15.22 7.50 -10.25
C GLN A 219 -16.52 6.67 -10.31
N THR A 220 -16.50 5.47 -10.87
CA THR A 220 -17.66 4.59 -10.89
C THR A 220 -17.93 4.05 -9.50
N SER A 221 -18.89 4.70 -8.82
CA SER A 221 -19.74 4.18 -7.74
C SER A 221 -19.06 3.74 -6.44
N ILE A 222 -18.44 4.68 -5.71
CA ILE A 222 -18.35 4.57 -4.23
C ILE A 222 -19.43 5.40 -3.53
N GLU A 223 -20.10 6.33 -4.22
CA GLU A 223 -21.14 7.18 -3.63
C GLU A 223 -22.38 6.42 -3.11
N SER A 224 -22.55 5.13 -3.45
CA SER A 224 -23.71 4.33 -3.06
C SER A 224 -23.44 3.21 -2.06
N LEU A 225 -22.21 2.99 -1.58
CA LEU A 225 -21.96 2.00 -0.52
C LEU A 225 -22.11 2.65 0.86
N PRO A 226 -22.76 1.98 1.83
CA PRO A 226 -22.81 2.45 3.21
C PRO A 226 -21.37 2.70 3.69
N ARG A 227 -21.14 3.83 4.38
CA ARG A 227 -19.82 4.27 4.88
C ARG A 227 -19.05 3.10 5.51
N MET A 228 -18.23 2.41 4.71
CA MET A 228 -17.35 1.37 5.21
C MET A 228 -16.20 2.07 5.90
N THR A 229 -16.11 1.94 7.22
CA THR A 229 -14.91 2.34 7.95
C THR A 229 -13.78 1.41 7.54
N GLY A 230 -12.61 1.94 7.18
CA GLY A 230 -11.41 1.14 6.96
C GLY A 230 -10.79 0.57 8.23
N ILE A 231 -11.48 0.71 9.37
CA ILE A 231 -11.14 0.10 10.65
C ILE A 231 -11.21 -1.42 10.53
N VAL A 232 -10.09 -2.09 10.77
CA VAL A 232 -9.90 -3.54 10.67
C VAL A 232 -9.70 -4.20 12.03
N ALA A 233 -9.42 -3.41 13.06
CA ALA A 233 -9.23 -3.86 14.44
C ALA A 233 -10.16 -3.09 15.37
N ALA A 234 -10.46 -3.65 16.55
CA ALA A 234 -11.19 -2.91 17.57
C ALA A 234 -10.45 -1.59 17.89
N PRO A 235 -11.14 -0.44 17.96
CA PRO A 235 -10.50 0.80 18.41
C PRO A 235 -9.77 0.60 19.73
N ALA A 236 -8.63 1.29 19.92
CA ALA A 236 -7.85 1.20 21.15
C ALA A 236 -7.27 -0.21 21.50
N SER A 237 -7.17 -1.13 20.54
CA SER A 237 -6.67 -2.51 20.79
C SER A 237 -5.27 -2.81 20.24
N VAL A 238 -4.80 -2.08 19.22
CA VAL A 238 -3.59 -2.44 18.48
C VAL A 238 -2.33 -1.96 19.20
N ASN A 239 -1.39 -2.88 19.47
CA ASN A 239 -0.12 -2.56 20.10
C ASN A 239 0.86 -1.98 19.08
N VAL A 240 0.98 -2.61 17.91
CA VAL A 240 1.93 -2.21 16.86
C VAL A 240 1.21 -2.17 15.52
N SER A 241 1.35 -1.08 14.79
CA SER A 241 0.80 -0.95 13.45
C SER A 241 1.90 -0.55 12.48
N THR A 242 1.91 -1.10 11.27
CA THR A 242 2.79 -0.64 10.18
C THR A 242 1.94 -0.19 9.01
N LEU A 243 2.21 1.02 8.52
CA LEU A 243 1.59 1.59 7.34
C LEU A 243 2.68 2.00 6.37
N GLU A 244 2.82 1.25 5.30
CA GLU A 244 3.94 1.34 4.37
C GLU A 244 3.46 1.75 2.98
N ARG A 245 4.06 2.79 2.43
CA ARG A 245 3.94 3.18 1.03
C ARG A 245 5.32 3.62 0.54
N TYR A 246 5.76 3.04 -0.57
CA TYR A 246 7.10 3.28 -1.13
C TYR A 246 7.07 4.04 -2.47
N ILE A 247 5.96 3.97 -3.19
CA ILE A 247 5.73 4.70 -4.43
C ILE A 247 4.60 5.72 -4.26
N PRO A 248 4.62 6.85 -4.99
CA PRO A 248 3.55 7.85 -4.93
C PRO A 248 2.18 7.20 -5.21
N PRO A 249 1.10 7.64 -4.56
CA PRO A 249 -0.24 7.14 -4.86
C PRO A 249 -0.67 7.49 -6.28
N THR A 250 -1.79 6.93 -6.73
CA THR A 250 -2.31 7.22 -8.09
C THR A 250 -2.83 8.64 -8.21
N THR A 251 -3.50 9.16 -7.18
CA THR A 251 -4.20 10.44 -7.22
C THR A 251 -3.60 11.45 -6.24
N GLY A 252 -3.63 12.74 -6.59
CA GLY A 252 -3.23 13.81 -5.67
C GLY A 252 -4.21 13.98 -4.50
N GLU A 253 -5.49 13.64 -4.68
CA GLU A 253 -6.49 13.65 -3.62
C GLU A 253 -6.12 12.72 -2.47
N GLU A 254 -5.58 11.53 -2.78
CA GLU A 254 -5.10 10.61 -1.75
C GLU A 254 -4.01 11.24 -0.89
N VAL A 255 -3.07 11.97 -1.49
CA VAL A 255 -2.00 12.67 -0.75
C VAL A 255 -2.58 13.74 0.18
N LEU A 256 -3.54 14.51 -0.32
CA LEU A 256 -4.18 15.59 0.44
C LEU A 256 -5.01 15.06 1.61
N ASP A 257 -5.75 13.97 1.41
CA ASP A 257 -6.59 13.38 2.45
C ASP A 257 -5.76 12.59 3.48
N PHE A 258 -4.62 12.01 3.10
CA PHE A 258 -3.82 11.11 3.95
C PHE A 258 -3.44 11.71 5.30
N PHE A 259 -3.01 12.98 5.33
CA PHE A 259 -2.56 13.65 6.57
C PHE A 259 -3.64 14.47 7.27
N THR A 260 -4.92 14.26 6.93
CA THR A 260 -6.05 15.01 7.50
C THR A 260 -6.96 14.09 8.30
N LEU A 261 -7.81 14.66 9.16
CA LEU A 261 -8.89 13.95 9.85
C LEU A 261 -10.03 13.45 8.92
N SER A 262 -9.79 13.36 7.62
CA SER A 262 -10.74 12.80 6.66
C SER A 262 -11.01 11.33 7.00
N ARG A 263 -12.28 10.90 6.86
CA ARG A 263 -12.66 9.49 6.97
C ARG A 263 -12.19 8.63 5.79
N LYS A 264 -11.36 9.21 4.91
CA LYS A 264 -10.71 8.57 3.76
C LYS A 264 -9.20 8.42 3.94
N SER A 265 -8.71 8.52 5.18
CA SER A 265 -7.29 8.40 5.50
C SER A 265 -6.98 7.05 6.17
N TYR A 266 -6.15 6.24 5.52
CA TYR A 266 -5.60 5.03 6.12
C TYR A 266 -4.78 5.33 7.38
N LEU A 267 -4.05 6.46 7.39
CA LEU A 267 -3.26 6.88 8.54
C LEU A 267 -4.15 7.13 9.77
N VAL A 268 -5.27 7.84 9.58
CA VAL A 268 -6.23 8.09 10.66
C VAL A 268 -6.85 6.80 11.16
N ASP A 269 -7.29 5.91 10.28
CA ASP A 269 -7.83 4.61 10.70
C ASP A 269 -6.83 3.84 11.56
N ARG A 270 -5.59 3.68 11.08
CA ARG A 270 -4.53 2.97 11.81
C ARG A 270 -4.18 3.65 13.13
N MET A 271 -4.18 4.98 13.21
CA MET A 271 -3.96 5.71 14.47
C MET A 271 -5.09 5.49 15.48
N THR A 272 -6.36 5.47 15.04
CA THR A 272 -7.51 5.27 15.94
C THR A 272 -7.60 3.87 16.54
N GLU A 273 -7.02 2.88 15.86
CA GLU A 273 -6.92 1.50 16.33
C GLU A 273 -5.86 1.32 17.42
N LEU A 274 -4.86 2.20 17.51
CA LEU A 274 -3.76 2.09 18.46
C LEU A 274 -4.26 2.09 19.91
N SER A 275 -3.69 1.20 20.72
CA SER A 275 -3.93 1.15 22.15
C SER A 275 -3.45 2.42 22.84
N PRO A 276 -4.20 2.99 23.80
CA PRO A 276 -3.73 4.10 24.62
C PRO A 276 -2.61 3.68 25.59
N LYS A 277 -2.31 2.38 25.71
CA LYS A 277 -1.21 1.84 26.52
C LYS A 277 0.09 1.76 25.72
N ASN A 278 0.56 2.91 25.22
CA ASN A 278 1.77 3.03 24.39
C ASN A 278 1.70 2.26 23.06
N GLY A 279 0.53 2.22 22.41
CA GLY A 279 0.42 1.67 21.06
C GLY A 279 1.22 2.52 20.06
N THR A 280 1.90 1.87 19.12
CA THR A 280 2.79 2.54 18.15
C THR A 280 2.40 2.25 16.70
N LEU A 281 2.54 3.25 15.84
CA LEU A 281 2.43 3.14 14.39
C LEU A 281 3.75 3.52 13.73
N LEU A 282 4.30 2.62 12.92
CA LEU A 282 5.37 2.91 11.97
C LEU A 282 4.75 3.35 10.64
N LEU A 283 5.08 4.57 10.20
CA LEU A 283 4.70 5.10 8.90
C LEU A 283 5.94 5.19 8.02
N VAL A 284 5.88 4.59 6.83
CA VAL A 284 6.84 4.79 5.73
C VAL A 284 6.07 5.40 4.57
N TYR A 285 6.50 6.56 4.09
CA TYR A 285 5.79 7.30 3.03
C TYR A 285 6.76 8.07 2.12
N PRO A 286 6.55 8.11 0.80
CA PRO A 286 7.47 8.82 -0.10
C PRO A 286 7.40 10.33 0.11
N THR A 287 8.54 11.01 0.01
CA THR A 287 8.60 12.49 0.02
C THR A 287 8.35 13.04 -1.38
N ALA A 288 8.23 14.37 -1.51
CA ALA A 288 8.22 15.05 -2.80
C ALA A 288 9.47 14.73 -3.64
N THR A 289 10.65 14.70 -3.02
CA THR A 289 11.92 14.33 -3.68
C THR A 289 11.91 12.87 -4.12
N GLY A 290 11.45 11.97 -3.25
CA GLY A 290 11.32 10.54 -3.57
C GLY A 290 10.35 10.30 -4.72
N ALA A 291 9.20 10.98 -4.71
CA ALA A 291 8.20 10.88 -5.77
C ALA A 291 8.71 11.40 -7.11
N ALA A 292 9.41 12.54 -7.12
CA ALA A 292 10.06 13.06 -8.32
C ALA A 292 11.15 12.11 -8.83
N THR A 293 11.90 11.48 -7.92
CA THR A 293 12.92 10.48 -8.26
C THR A 293 12.30 9.24 -8.89
N PHE A 294 11.22 8.72 -8.30
CA PHE A 294 10.45 7.62 -8.87
C PHE A 294 9.92 7.96 -10.27
N ALA A 295 9.31 9.14 -10.43
CA ALA A 295 8.80 9.59 -11.72
C ALA A 295 9.90 9.66 -12.79
N ASN A 296 11.05 10.27 -12.47
CA ASN A 296 12.08 10.58 -13.46
C ASN A 296 13.10 9.46 -13.70
N ARG A 297 13.36 8.61 -12.69
CA ARG A 297 14.41 7.58 -12.75
C ARG A 297 13.87 6.16 -12.86
N TYR A 298 12.62 5.93 -12.46
CA TYR A 298 11.99 4.61 -12.54
C TYR A 298 10.97 4.56 -13.69
N ILE A 299 9.96 5.43 -13.66
CA ILE A 299 8.84 5.33 -14.61
C ILE A 299 9.13 6.01 -15.94
N GLY A 300 9.62 7.25 -15.93
CA GLY A 300 9.89 8.05 -17.13
C GLY A 300 10.70 7.32 -18.21
N PRO A 301 11.86 6.71 -17.88
CA PRO A 301 12.68 5.99 -18.86
C PRO A 301 11.98 4.80 -19.51
N VAL A 302 10.97 4.20 -18.86
CA VAL A 302 10.19 3.08 -19.39
C VAL A 302 8.97 3.58 -20.16
N ILE A 303 8.16 4.42 -19.53
CA ILE A 303 6.82 4.76 -20.02
C ILE A 303 6.86 5.73 -21.20
N GLU A 304 7.78 6.70 -21.21
CA GLU A 304 7.83 7.74 -22.24
C GLU A 304 8.18 7.21 -23.63
N PRO A 305 9.29 6.45 -23.83
CA PRO A 305 9.61 5.90 -25.14
C PRO A 305 8.55 4.89 -25.59
N PHE A 306 8.06 4.07 -24.66
CA PHE A 306 7.01 3.08 -24.93
C PHE A 306 5.72 3.74 -25.43
N LEU A 307 5.17 4.71 -24.69
CA LEU A 307 3.91 5.37 -25.08
C LEU A 307 4.04 6.13 -26.40
N ARG A 308 5.20 6.72 -26.69
CA ARG A 308 5.45 7.37 -27.99
C ARG A 308 5.35 6.36 -29.14
N GLN A 309 5.99 5.21 -29.02
CA GLN A 309 5.93 4.16 -30.04
C GLN A 309 4.52 3.55 -30.13
N PHE A 310 3.91 3.25 -28.99
CA PHE A 310 2.57 2.69 -28.90
C PHE A 310 1.52 3.58 -29.57
N CYS A 311 1.56 4.89 -29.32
CA CYS A 311 0.64 5.83 -29.95
C CYS A 311 0.87 5.94 -31.46
N LEU A 312 2.11 5.91 -31.94
CA LEU A 312 2.41 5.91 -33.37
C LEU A 312 1.92 4.64 -34.08
N LEU A 313 2.03 3.47 -33.45
CA LEU A 313 1.58 2.20 -34.03
C LEU A 313 0.06 2.05 -34.06
N ASN A 314 -0.62 2.61 -33.05
CA ASN A 314 -2.07 2.50 -32.88
C ASN A 314 -2.84 3.73 -33.39
N ASP A 315 -2.17 4.66 -34.08
CA ASP A 315 -2.73 5.92 -34.59
C ASP A 315 -3.43 6.77 -33.48
N LEU A 316 -2.92 6.71 -32.24
CA LEU A 316 -3.43 7.47 -31.09
C LEU A 316 -2.83 8.88 -31.04
N THR A 317 -3.52 9.81 -30.39
CA THR A 317 -3.00 11.19 -30.23
C THR A 317 -1.93 11.27 -29.14
N MET A 318 -1.03 12.26 -29.26
CA MET A 318 -0.03 12.55 -28.23
C MET A 318 -0.66 12.99 -26.89
N ASP A 319 -1.88 13.52 -26.90
CA ASP A 319 -2.64 13.80 -25.67
C ASP A 319 -2.95 12.51 -24.89
N ALA A 320 -3.25 11.41 -25.58
CA ALA A 320 -3.45 10.11 -24.95
C ALA A 320 -2.18 9.60 -24.26
N ALA A 321 -1.02 9.74 -24.92
CA ALA A 321 0.29 9.43 -24.32
C ALA A 321 0.56 10.28 -23.07
N SER A 322 0.30 11.58 -23.15
CA SER A 322 0.49 12.51 -22.01
C SER A 322 -0.37 12.13 -20.81
N ARG A 323 -1.65 11.79 -21.03
CA ARG A 323 -2.56 11.35 -19.96
C ARG A 323 -2.12 10.04 -19.32
N MET A 324 -1.85 9.01 -20.12
CA MET A 324 -1.41 7.70 -19.62
C MET A 324 -0.08 7.76 -18.87
N GLY A 325 0.85 8.60 -19.33
CA GLY A 325 2.17 8.79 -18.72
C GLY A 325 2.17 9.65 -17.45
N LYS A 326 1.08 10.36 -17.16
CA LYS A 326 1.02 11.30 -16.04
C LYS A 326 0.94 10.57 -14.69
N LEU A 327 1.85 10.92 -13.78
CA LEU A 327 1.78 10.54 -12.37
C LEU A 327 1.18 11.71 -11.56
N ALA A 328 -0.14 11.71 -11.41
CA ALA A 328 -0.88 12.86 -10.88
C ALA A 328 -0.49 13.24 -9.45
N ALA A 329 -0.17 12.24 -8.60
CA ALA A 329 0.18 12.49 -7.21
C ALA A 329 1.50 13.23 -7.03
N VAL A 330 2.47 13.12 -7.96
CA VAL A 330 3.83 13.67 -7.79
C VAL A 330 3.81 15.16 -7.44
N TRP A 331 2.89 15.92 -8.03
CA TRP A 331 2.74 17.36 -7.79
C TRP A 331 2.11 17.71 -6.44
N ALA A 332 1.39 16.77 -5.82
CA ALA A 332 0.74 16.95 -4.52
C ALA A 332 1.61 16.45 -3.35
N MET A 333 2.71 15.75 -3.64
CA MET A 333 3.60 15.20 -2.63
C MET A 333 4.25 16.29 -1.78
N MET A 334 4.35 16.03 -0.49
CA MET A 334 4.87 16.96 0.51
C MET A 334 6.37 16.74 0.74
N SER A 335 7.08 17.81 1.12
CA SER A 335 8.44 17.67 1.66
C SER A 335 8.42 16.86 2.97
N PHE A 336 9.58 16.36 3.40
CA PHE A 336 9.69 15.65 4.67
C PHE A 336 9.27 16.54 5.86
N GLU A 337 9.66 17.81 5.81
CA GLU A 337 9.42 18.82 6.83
C GLU A 337 7.93 19.20 6.91
N ASP A 338 7.26 19.28 5.75
CA ASP A 338 5.81 19.48 5.68
C ASP A 338 5.04 18.27 6.21
N MET A 339 5.47 17.04 5.86
CA MET A 339 4.87 15.81 6.39
C MET A 339 4.99 15.75 7.91
N SER A 340 6.17 16.05 8.47
CA SER A 340 6.36 16.13 9.92
C SER A 340 5.40 17.14 10.56
N SER A 341 5.30 18.33 9.97
CA SER A 341 4.42 19.40 10.47
C SER A 341 2.94 19.02 10.41
N CYS A 342 2.51 18.32 9.36
CA CYS A 342 1.14 17.80 9.24
C CYS A 342 0.88 16.66 10.23
N LEU A 343 1.85 15.78 10.48
CA LEU A 343 1.72 14.71 11.47
C LEU A 343 1.59 15.27 12.89
N ASP A 344 2.34 16.31 13.24
CA ASP A 344 2.23 16.97 14.54
C ASP A 344 0.84 17.59 14.74
N LYS A 345 0.31 18.27 13.72
CA LYS A 345 -1.06 18.79 13.73
C LYS A 345 -2.09 17.68 13.85
N LEU A 346 -1.95 16.61 13.06
CA LEU A 346 -2.86 15.47 13.10
C LEU A 346 -2.89 14.80 14.48
N CYS A 347 -1.73 14.70 15.16
CA CYS A 347 -1.65 14.18 16.52
C CYS A 347 -2.44 15.03 17.52
N ILE A 348 -2.35 16.35 17.41
CA ILE A 348 -3.11 17.30 18.24
C ILE A 348 -4.61 17.17 17.95
N ASP A 349 -5.00 17.26 16.68
CA ASP A 349 -6.40 17.24 16.26
C ASP A 349 -7.10 15.92 16.63
N LEU A 350 -6.39 14.78 16.54
CA LEU A 350 -6.92 13.48 16.97
C LEU A 350 -7.08 13.39 18.49
N ALA A 351 -6.16 13.95 19.26
CA ALA A 351 -6.26 13.97 20.72
C ALA A 351 -7.46 14.81 21.20
N GLU A 352 -7.75 15.93 20.53
CA GLU A 352 -8.90 16.78 20.83
C GLU A 352 -10.25 16.13 20.50
N ARG A 353 -10.29 15.26 19.49
CA ARG A 353 -11.53 14.59 19.04
C ARG A 353 -11.91 13.35 19.86
N ALA A 354 -11.04 12.89 20.76
CA ALA A 354 -11.29 11.69 21.56
C ALA A 354 -12.58 11.85 22.42
N PRO A 355 -13.50 10.87 22.41
CA PRO A 355 -14.78 10.99 23.08
C PRO A 355 -14.62 11.19 24.59
N VAL A 356 -15.11 12.33 25.07
CA VAL A 356 -15.13 12.66 26.49
C VAL A 356 -16.17 11.76 27.18
N GLY A 357 -15.71 10.79 27.97
CA GLY A 357 -16.57 10.11 28.96
C GLY A 357 -16.66 8.58 28.93
N ARG A 358 -15.86 7.86 28.12
CA ARG A 358 -15.79 6.38 28.21
C ARG A 358 -14.38 5.78 28.23
N GLU A 359 -13.38 6.46 27.70
CA GLU A 359 -11.98 6.02 27.74
C GLU A 359 -11.10 7.01 28.54
N PRO A 360 -9.99 6.56 29.13
CA PRO A 360 -8.96 7.45 29.64
C PRO A 360 -8.52 8.42 28.54
N ARG A 361 -8.29 9.68 28.91
CA ARG A 361 -7.73 10.66 27.96
C ARG A 361 -6.42 10.10 27.43
N SER A 362 -6.25 10.15 26.12
CA SER A 362 -5.04 9.70 25.45
C SER A 362 -4.64 10.71 24.39
N GLY A 363 -3.33 10.83 24.17
CA GLY A 363 -2.72 11.73 23.22
C GLY A 363 -1.85 10.98 22.23
N TYR A 364 -1.53 11.64 21.14
CA TYR A 364 -0.63 11.14 20.11
C TYR A 364 0.63 12.00 20.07
N SER A 365 1.77 11.38 19.80
CA SER A 365 3.05 12.07 19.65
C SER A 365 3.94 11.34 18.66
N VAL A 366 4.67 12.08 17.84
CA VAL A 366 5.68 11.52 16.95
C VAL A 366 7.00 11.39 17.74
N ILE A 367 7.41 10.16 18.02
CA ILE A 367 8.58 9.84 18.86
C ILE A 367 9.85 9.56 18.05
N HIS A 368 9.73 9.30 16.74
CA HIS A 368 10.85 9.11 15.83
C HIS A 368 10.54 9.73 14.48
N ARG A 369 11.56 10.31 13.85
CA ARG A 369 11.53 10.90 12.52
C ARG A 369 12.86 10.62 11.85
N ASP A 370 12.83 10.04 10.66
CA ASP A 370 14.03 9.81 9.88
C ASP A 370 13.73 9.96 8.39
N LYS A 371 14.76 10.34 7.64
CA LYS A 371 14.72 10.53 6.19
C LYS A 371 15.68 9.54 5.58
N VAL A 372 15.15 8.61 4.79
CA VAL A 372 15.92 7.45 4.32
C VAL A 372 15.88 7.38 2.81
N GLU A 373 16.97 6.91 2.19
CA GLU A 373 17.00 6.58 0.77
C GLU A 373 16.92 5.07 0.59
N MET A 374 15.93 4.60 -0.17
CA MET A 374 15.74 3.18 -0.43
C MET A 374 15.81 2.88 -1.93
N VAL A 375 16.67 1.95 -2.31
CA VAL A 375 16.71 1.42 -3.68
C VAL A 375 15.73 0.26 -3.80
N ILE A 376 14.84 0.33 -4.79
CA ILE A 376 13.81 -0.69 -5.00
C ILE A 376 14.20 -1.51 -6.22
N ASP A 377 14.21 -2.84 -6.06
CA ASP A 377 14.55 -3.73 -7.17
C ASP A 377 13.51 -3.63 -8.29
N ARG A 378 13.97 -3.94 -9.52
CA ARG A 378 13.14 -3.78 -10.72
C ARG A 378 11.84 -4.56 -10.65
N MET A 379 11.91 -5.81 -10.21
CA MET A 379 10.75 -6.69 -10.19
C MET A 379 9.68 -6.14 -9.24
N THR A 380 10.11 -5.69 -8.07
CA THR A 380 9.23 -5.13 -7.03
C THR A 380 8.58 -3.82 -7.46
N TRP A 381 9.34 -2.84 -7.93
CA TRP A 381 8.72 -1.54 -8.28
C TRP A 381 7.81 -1.65 -9.51
N VAL A 382 8.17 -2.47 -10.51
CA VAL A 382 7.33 -2.71 -11.69
C VAL A 382 6.01 -3.35 -11.26
N GLN A 383 6.08 -4.36 -10.39
CA GLN A 383 4.90 -5.03 -9.87
C GLN A 383 3.98 -4.04 -9.14
N TRP A 384 4.51 -3.25 -8.20
CA TRP A 384 3.71 -2.26 -7.46
C TRP A 384 3.10 -1.22 -8.39
N PHE A 385 3.87 -0.72 -9.36
CA PHE A 385 3.37 0.24 -10.34
C PHE A 385 2.22 -0.33 -11.16
N VAL A 386 2.37 -1.56 -11.66
CA VAL A 386 1.32 -2.24 -12.44
C VAL A 386 0.09 -2.50 -11.59
N GLU A 387 0.24 -3.01 -10.38
CA GLU A 387 -0.88 -3.25 -9.46
C GLU A 387 -1.67 -1.97 -9.19
N GLN A 388 -0.96 -0.87 -8.96
CA GLN A 388 -1.55 0.43 -8.66
C GLN A 388 -2.20 1.08 -9.90
N GLU A 389 -1.51 1.12 -11.04
CA GLU A 389 -1.89 1.95 -12.19
C GLU A 389 -2.74 1.23 -13.25
N SER A 390 -2.86 -0.10 -13.18
CA SER A 390 -3.61 -0.89 -14.18
C SER A 390 -5.06 -0.44 -14.36
N ALA A 391 -5.73 -0.05 -13.28
CA ALA A 391 -7.12 0.40 -13.34
C ALA A 391 -7.23 1.81 -13.95
N ARG A 392 -6.30 2.71 -13.59
CA ARG A 392 -6.23 4.07 -14.17
C ARG A 392 -5.95 4.01 -15.67
N LEU A 393 -4.94 3.25 -16.11
CA LEU A 393 -4.57 3.15 -17.52
C LEU A 393 -5.72 2.60 -18.39
N ARG A 394 -6.48 1.63 -17.87
CA ARG A 394 -7.71 1.15 -18.52
C ARG A 394 -8.76 2.24 -18.63
N GLN A 395 -8.96 3.01 -17.56
CA GLN A 395 -9.92 4.11 -17.54
C GLN A 395 -9.52 5.23 -18.52
N ASP A 396 -8.25 5.60 -18.56
CA ASP A 396 -7.71 6.61 -19.50
C ASP A 396 -8.00 6.24 -20.96
N MET A 397 -7.89 4.95 -21.33
CA MET A 397 -8.22 4.47 -22.67
C MET A 397 -9.72 4.48 -22.96
N VAL A 398 -10.56 4.16 -21.97
CA VAL A 398 -12.02 4.27 -22.10
C VAL A 398 -12.42 5.73 -22.29
N ASP A 399 -11.84 6.64 -21.52
CA ASP A 399 -12.16 8.07 -21.59
C ASP A 399 -11.63 8.71 -22.86
N TYR A 400 -10.47 8.28 -23.36
CA TYR A 400 -9.97 8.64 -24.68
C TYR A 400 -10.98 8.29 -25.79
N GLN A 401 -11.50 7.05 -25.80
CA GLN A 401 -12.47 6.62 -26.80
C GLN A 401 -13.79 7.41 -26.67
N LYS A 402 -14.29 7.61 -25.44
CA LYS A 402 -15.51 8.40 -25.17
C LYS A 402 -15.39 9.85 -25.62
N ALA A 403 -14.19 10.43 -25.54
CA ALA A 403 -13.89 11.78 -26.01
C ALA A 403 -13.79 11.89 -27.56
N GLY A 404 -14.10 10.82 -28.30
CA GLY A 404 -14.03 10.79 -29.76
C GLY A 404 -12.66 10.41 -30.32
N GLY A 405 -11.76 9.91 -29.45
CA GLY A 405 -10.48 9.35 -29.86
C GLY A 405 -10.65 8.18 -30.82
N ARG A 406 -9.81 8.14 -31.87
CA ARG A 406 -9.84 7.06 -32.85
C ARG A 406 -8.92 5.93 -32.37
N ILE A 407 -9.44 4.72 -32.36
CA ILE A 407 -8.67 3.50 -32.09
C ILE A 407 -8.63 2.72 -33.40
N SER A 408 -7.43 2.56 -33.97
CA SER A 408 -7.23 1.90 -35.27
C SER A 408 -7.35 0.38 -35.10
N ALA A 409 -8.38 -0.23 -35.69
CA ALA A 409 -8.55 -1.68 -35.73
C ALA A 409 -7.67 -2.29 -36.82
N ARG A 410 -6.34 -2.21 -36.69
CA ARG A 410 -5.43 -2.89 -37.63
C ARG A 410 -5.44 -4.40 -37.36
N GLY A 411 -6.42 -5.09 -37.94
CA GLY A 411 -6.43 -6.55 -38.08
C GLY A 411 -6.92 -7.37 -36.87
N PHE A 412 -7.16 -6.75 -35.72
CA PHE A 412 -7.81 -7.35 -34.55
C PHE A 412 -8.78 -6.35 -33.91
N ASP A 413 -9.75 -6.84 -33.14
CA ASP A 413 -10.69 -6.04 -32.34
C ASP A 413 -9.93 -5.22 -31.27
N ALA A 414 -9.36 -4.10 -31.69
CA ALA A 414 -8.66 -3.14 -30.83
C ALA A 414 -9.69 -2.44 -29.92
N THR A 415 -9.92 -3.02 -28.76
CA THR A 415 -10.74 -2.45 -27.69
C THR A 415 -9.86 -1.63 -26.74
N PRO A 416 -10.39 -0.60 -26.05
CA PRO A 416 -9.67 0.13 -25.01
C PRO A 416 -9.04 -0.80 -23.95
N ALA A 417 -9.73 -1.90 -23.63
CA ALA A 417 -9.25 -2.90 -22.69
C ALA A 417 -8.02 -3.65 -23.23
N SER A 418 -8.03 -4.06 -24.51
CA SER A 418 -6.88 -4.72 -25.15
C SER A 418 -5.66 -3.79 -25.24
N LEU A 419 -5.87 -2.52 -25.59
CA LEU A 419 -4.81 -1.53 -25.68
C LEU A 419 -4.20 -1.22 -24.30
N ALA A 420 -5.04 -1.03 -23.28
CA ALA A 420 -4.56 -0.82 -21.92
C ALA A 420 -3.76 -2.03 -21.40
N ARG A 421 -4.17 -3.26 -21.77
CA ARG A 421 -3.40 -4.47 -21.45
C ARG A 421 -2.03 -4.46 -22.12
N GLU A 422 -1.95 -4.08 -23.40
CA GLU A 422 -0.68 -3.96 -24.12
C GLU A 422 0.23 -2.92 -23.46
N VAL A 423 -0.32 -1.81 -22.96
CA VAL A 423 0.46 -0.82 -22.19
C VAL A 423 1.03 -1.42 -20.91
N ILE A 424 0.21 -2.13 -20.13
CA ILE A 424 0.63 -2.77 -18.87
C ILE A 424 1.71 -3.84 -19.14
N GLU A 425 1.51 -4.65 -20.17
CA GLU A 425 2.44 -5.70 -20.58
C GLU A 425 3.76 -5.10 -21.10
N GLY A 426 3.68 -4.04 -21.90
CA GLY A 426 4.84 -3.31 -22.40
C GLY A 426 5.70 -2.69 -21.29
N ILE A 427 5.07 -2.14 -20.26
CA ILE A 427 5.77 -1.64 -19.07
C ILE A 427 6.44 -2.81 -18.32
N SER A 428 5.71 -3.92 -18.14
CA SER A 428 6.20 -5.10 -17.42
C SER A 428 7.36 -5.80 -18.13
N ALA A 429 7.33 -5.86 -19.46
CA ALA A 429 8.31 -6.54 -20.30
C ALA A 429 9.45 -5.62 -20.76
N SER A 430 9.41 -4.33 -20.43
CA SER A 430 10.43 -3.37 -20.84
C SER A 430 11.82 -3.80 -20.36
N THR A 431 12.83 -3.57 -21.20
CA THR A 431 14.25 -3.80 -20.89
C THR A 431 15.02 -2.50 -20.68
N GLU A 432 14.33 -1.36 -20.72
CA GLU A 432 14.94 -0.04 -20.52
C GLU A 432 15.61 0.06 -19.16
N ALA A 433 16.80 0.67 -19.14
CA ALA A 433 17.57 0.89 -17.92
C ALA A 433 16.85 1.92 -17.02
N ALA A 434 16.19 1.42 -15.98
CA ALA A 434 15.39 2.22 -15.06
C ALA A 434 15.47 1.70 -13.63
N GLY A 435 15.37 2.61 -12.66
CA GLY A 435 15.56 2.34 -11.24
C GLY A 435 17.04 2.38 -10.82
N GLY A 436 17.38 1.64 -9.76
CA GLY A 436 18.77 1.57 -9.25
C GLY A 436 19.26 2.84 -8.54
N VAL A 437 18.36 3.78 -8.25
CA VAL A 437 18.63 5.04 -7.55
C VAL A 437 17.77 5.11 -6.29
N GLY A 438 18.32 5.58 -5.18
CA GLY A 438 17.56 5.69 -3.92
C GLY A 438 16.34 6.59 -4.06
N ILE A 439 15.20 6.13 -3.55
CA ILE A 439 13.98 6.93 -3.40
C ILE A 439 13.96 7.44 -1.96
N GLU A 440 13.82 8.76 -1.81
CA GLU A 440 13.70 9.39 -0.49
C GLU A 440 12.32 9.09 0.14
N LEU A 441 12.34 8.54 1.35
CA LEU A 441 11.16 8.21 2.15
C LEU A 441 11.24 8.91 3.50
N GLY A 442 10.09 9.35 4.00
CA GLY A 442 9.92 9.74 5.39
C GLY A 442 9.52 8.53 6.24
N VAL A 443 10.26 8.32 7.33
CA VAL A 443 9.98 7.29 8.33
C VAL A 443 9.57 7.98 9.63
N PHE A 444 8.39 7.64 10.14
CA PHE A 444 7.84 8.23 11.35
C PHE A 444 7.36 7.13 12.30
N VAL A 445 7.67 7.27 13.59
CA VAL A 445 7.03 6.44 14.63
C VAL A 445 6.12 7.33 15.46
N ILE A 446 4.84 6.98 15.46
CA ILE A 446 3.78 7.67 16.17
C ILE A 446 3.37 6.81 17.35
N ARG A 447 3.24 7.40 18.54
CA ARG A 447 2.82 6.71 19.77
C ARG A 447 1.53 7.32 20.31
N ARG A 448 0.61 6.46 20.71
CA ARG A 448 -0.57 6.81 21.52
C ARG A 448 -0.32 6.46 22.97
N SER A 449 -0.44 7.43 23.87
CA SER A 449 -0.25 7.24 25.32
C SER A 449 -1.39 7.87 26.11
N MET A 450 -1.68 7.35 27.31
CA MET A 450 -2.60 8.01 28.24
C MET A 450 -2.02 9.36 28.68
N ILE A 451 -2.90 10.35 28.89
CA ILE A 451 -2.58 11.71 29.39
C ILE A 451 -2.95 11.81 30.86
#